data_AF-A0A5C6UGP3-F1
#
_entry.id   AF-A0A5C6UGP3-F1
#
_cell.length_a   1.000
_cell.length_b   1.000
_cell.length_c   1.000
_cell.angle_alpha   90.00
_cell.angle_beta   90.00
_cell.angle_gamma   90.00
#
_symmetry.space_group_name_H-M   'P 1'
#
loop_
_entity.id
_entity.type
_entity.pdbx_description
1 polymer ?
#
loop_
_entity_poly.entity_id
_entity_poly.type
_entity_poly.pdbx_seq_one_letter_code
_entity_poly.pdbx_strand_id
1 'polypeptide(L)'
;MGKRRSQSRTEGTYFVITFIAALLVPVAAPCDGSTTPEVERCLDANLGRAEVELNRYYNTAVEQLSKQQQNAAIAQLGASQRAWQTYRDAECNAIFERWKDASVRGAMAVGCQIRVTKARTMIIWRNWLTTADKSPPLLTRPEDGS
;
A
#
# COMPACT_ATOMS: atom_id res chain seq x y z
N MET A 1 34.78 -67.03 -10.86
CA MET A 1 36.13 -66.93 -10.26
C MET A 1 36.45 -65.44 -10.03
N GLY A 2 37.23 -65.07 -9.00
CA GLY A 2 37.54 -63.66 -8.63
C GLY A 2 36.44 -63.00 -7.78
N LYS A 3 36.40 -63.01 -6.43
CA LYS A 3 37.36 -62.67 -5.35
C LYS A 3 37.37 -61.17 -4.95
N ARG A 4 36.60 -60.81 -3.89
CA ARG A 4 36.87 -59.84 -2.77
C ARG A 4 37.18 -58.36 -3.18
N ARG A 5 37.20 -57.27 -2.38
CA ARG A 5 36.82 -56.80 -1.00
C ARG A 5 36.81 -55.23 -1.08
N SER A 6 36.26 -54.36 -0.21
CA SER A 6 35.35 -54.47 0.94
C SER A 6 34.76 -53.08 1.33
N GLN A 7 33.48 -53.03 1.67
CA GLN A 7 32.95 -52.49 2.95
C GLN A 7 33.20 -51.01 3.40
N SER A 8 32.12 -50.21 3.26
CA SER A 8 31.51 -49.29 4.26
C SER A 8 32.10 -47.91 4.60
N ARG A 9 31.16 -47.05 5.05
CA ARG A 9 31.23 -45.65 5.56
C ARG A 9 31.29 -44.57 4.47
N THR A 10 30.54 -43.47 4.56
CA THR A 10 29.74 -42.93 5.70
C THR A 10 28.46 -42.25 5.20
N GLU A 11 27.41 -42.24 6.03
CA GLU A 11 26.19 -41.50 5.72
C GLU A 11 26.39 -39.98 5.85
N GLY A 12 25.64 -39.22 5.05
CA GLY A 12 25.69 -37.75 5.00
C GLY A 12 24.34 -37.19 4.59
N THR A 13 23.35 -37.31 5.48
CA THR A 13 22.00 -36.80 5.26
C THR A 13 22.01 -35.27 5.27
N TYR A 14 22.08 -34.66 4.08
CA TYR A 14 22.02 -33.21 3.90
C TYR A 14 20.61 -32.67 4.20
N PHE A 15 20.32 -32.46 5.50
CA PHE A 15 19.20 -31.62 5.92
C PHE A 15 19.51 -30.17 5.60
N VAL A 16 19.07 -29.71 4.42
CA VAL A 16 19.11 -28.29 4.05
C VAL A 16 18.03 -27.56 4.85
N ILE A 17 18.40 -27.05 6.03
CA ILE A 17 17.51 -26.23 6.86
C ILE A 17 17.37 -24.86 6.19
N THR A 18 16.35 -24.72 5.34
CA THR A 18 15.94 -23.42 4.80
C THR A 18 15.33 -22.58 5.92
N PHE A 19 16.13 -21.71 6.53
CA PHE A 19 15.64 -20.62 7.36
C PHE A 19 14.83 -19.65 6.50
N ILE A 20 13.51 -19.86 6.41
CA ILE A 20 12.58 -18.84 5.94
C ILE A 20 12.55 -17.77 7.02
N ALA A 21 13.31 -16.70 6.80
CA ALA A 21 13.20 -15.49 7.60
C ALA A 21 11.81 -14.88 7.35
N ALA A 22 10.88 -15.16 8.26
CA ALA A 22 9.57 -14.52 8.26
C ALA A 22 9.76 -13.02 8.52
N LEU A 23 9.75 -12.23 7.45
CA LEU A 23 9.63 -10.79 7.54
C LEU A 23 8.28 -10.50 8.19
N LEU A 24 8.31 -10.08 9.46
CA LEU A 24 7.17 -9.48 10.14
C LEU A 24 6.88 -8.12 9.50
N VAL A 25 6.20 -8.14 8.35
CA VAL A 25 5.67 -6.94 7.72
C VAL A 25 4.61 -6.38 8.68
N PRO A 26 4.74 -5.12 9.13
CA PRO A 26 3.78 -4.51 10.04
C PRO A 26 2.50 -4.18 9.28
N VAL A 27 1.63 -5.17 9.12
CA VAL A 27 0.24 -4.95 8.71
C VAL A 27 -0.34 -3.85 9.60
N ALA A 28 -0.80 -2.76 8.98
CA ALA A 28 -1.41 -1.65 9.70
C ALA A 28 -2.47 -2.19 10.66
N ALA A 29 -2.22 -2.04 11.97
CA ALA A 29 -2.99 -2.72 13.00
C ALA A 29 -4.50 -2.44 12.84
N PRO A 30 -5.37 -3.44 13.07
CA PRO A 30 -6.79 -3.20 13.23
C PRO A 30 -7.02 -2.07 14.24
N CYS A 31 -8.06 -1.24 14.02
CA CYS A 31 -8.44 -0.24 15.00
C CYS A 31 -9.13 -0.92 16.18
N ASP A 32 -8.32 -1.38 17.13
CA ASP A 32 -8.79 -1.89 18.41
C ASP A 32 -9.43 -0.75 19.22
N GLY A 33 -10.66 -0.98 19.66
CA GLY A 33 -11.43 -0.03 20.44
C GLY A 33 -12.65 -0.71 21.06
N SER A 34 -13.01 -0.30 22.27
CA SER A 34 -14.18 -0.82 22.99
C SER A 34 -15.46 -0.03 22.67
N THR A 35 -15.30 1.19 22.14
CA THR A 35 -16.38 2.12 21.81
C THR A 35 -16.18 2.74 20.43
N THR A 36 -17.29 3.17 19.79
CA THR A 36 -17.24 3.82 18.46
C THR A 36 -16.28 5.02 18.39
N PRO A 37 -16.21 5.94 19.39
CA PRO A 37 -15.28 7.07 19.35
C PRO A 37 -13.79 6.71 19.50
N GLU A 38 -13.46 5.53 20.04
CA GLU A 38 -12.08 5.01 20.04
C GLU A 38 -11.68 4.52 18.65
N VAL A 39 -12.57 3.76 18.02
CA VAL A 39 -12.39 3.26 16.64
C VAL A 39 -12.30 4.43 15.65
N GLU A 40 -13.16 5.45 15.79
CA GLU A 40 -13.12 6.65 14.93
C GLU A 40 -11.80 7.42 15.05
N ARG A 41 -11.31 7.69 16.26
CA ARG A 41 -10.00 8.37 16.46
C ARG A 41 -8.83 7.58 15.86
N CYS A 42 -8.86 6.25 15.95
CA CYS A 42 -7.87 5.41 15.28
C CYS A 42 -7.97 5.49 13.75
N LEU A 43 -9.20 5.47 13.22
CA LEU A 43 -9.44 5.58 11.78
C LEU A 43 -9.01 6.95 11.23
N ASP A 44 -9.22 8.05 11.97
CA ASP A 44 -8.72 9.38 11.59
C ASP A 44 -7.19 9.40 11.51
N ALA A 45 -6.50 8.80 12.50
CA ALA A 45 -5.05 8.65 12.46
C ALA A 45 -4.59 7.77 11.28
N ASN A 46 -5.36 6.75 10.91
CA ASN A 46 -5.08 5.89 9.76
C ASN A 46 -5.31 6.62 8.43
N LEU A 47 -6.33 7.48 8.34
CA LEU A 47 -6.57 8.36 7.20
C LEU A 47 -5.42 9.35 7.04
N GLY A 48 -5.01 10.04 8.11
CA GLY A 48 -3.88 10.96 8.07
C GLY A 48 -2.58 10.29 7.56
N ARG A 49 -2.30 9.05 7.97
CA ARG A 49 -1.16 8.28 7.42
C ARG A 49 -1.33 7.96 5.93
N ALA A 50 -2.52 7.57 5.48
CA ALA A 50 -2.81 7.31 4.07
C ALA A 50 -2.70 8.59 3.21
N GLU A 51 -3.10 9.76 3.73
CA GLU A 51 -3.00 11.04 3.04
C GLU A 51 -1.54 11.54 2.97
N VAL A 52 -0.76 11.40 4.04
CA VAL A 52 0.70 11.66 4.04
C VAL A 52 1.39 10.78 3.00
N GLU A 53 1.02 9.49 2.93
CA GLU A 53 1.54 8.59 1.91
C GLU A 53 1.14 9.05 0.50
N LEU A 54 -0.15 9.30 0.23
CA LEU A 54 -0.61 9.80 -1.06
C LEU A 54 0.15 11.06 -1.52
N ASN A 55 0.36 12.01 -0.61
CA ASN A 55 1.10 13.25 -0.90
C ASN A 55 2.57 12.97 -1.23
N ARG A 56 3.22 12.00 -0.57
CA ARG A 56 4.58 11.54 -0.91
C ARG A 56 4.65 11.05 -2.36
N TYR A 57 3.77 10.14 -2.77
CA TYR A 57 3.76 9.59 -4.14
C TYR A 57 3.41 10.65 -5.18
N TYR A 58 2.44 11.53 -4.89
CA TYR A 58 2.07 12.63 -5.78
C TYR A 58 3.23 13.61 -5.99
N ASN A 59 3.91 14.03 -4.92
CA ASN A 59 5.03 14.97 -5.01
C ASN A 59 6.22 14.36 -5.78
N THR A 60 6.60 13.10 -5.51
CA THR A 60 7.66 12.42 -6.27
C THR A 60 7.32 12.29 -7.76
N ALA A 61 6.04 12.07 -8.11
CA ALA A 61 5.60 12.04 -9.50
C ALA A 61 5.73 13.42 -10.18
N VAL A 62 5.32 14.50 -9.50
CA VAL A 62 5.47 15.88 -9.99
C VAL A 62 6.94 16.27 -10.14
N GLU A 63 7.80 15.92 -9.17
CA GLU A 63 9.25 16.15 -9.25
C GLU A 63 9.89 15.45 -10.45
N GLN A 64 9.52 14.20 -10.72
CA GLN A 64 10.06 13.44 -11.85
C GLN A 64 9.61 14.06 -13.18
N LEU A 65 8.32 14.38 -13.32
CA LEU A 65 7.79 15.04 -14.51
C LEU A 65 8.44 16.42 -14.73
N SER A 66 8.76 17.14 -13.65
CA SER A 66 9.45 18.44 -13.69
C SER A 66 10.90 18.30 -14.20
N LYS A 67 11.66 17.30 -13.71
CA LYS A 67 13.00 16.96 -14.22
C LYS A 67 12.97 16.60 -15.72
N GLN A 68 11.88 15.99 -16.18
CA GLN A 68 11.63 15.63 -17.58
C GLN A 68 10.96 16.74 -18.40
N GLN A 69 10.74 17.94 -17.81
CA GLN A 69 10.10 19.11 -18.44
C GLN A 69 8.67 18.84 -18.98
N GLN A 70 7.97 17.85 -18.44
CA GLN A 70 6.64 17.40 -18.88
C GLN A 70 5.50 18.27 -18.30
N ASN A 71 5.55 19.58 -18.52
CA ASN A 71 4.63 20.55 -17.91
C ASN A 71 3.14 20.26 -18.18
N ALA A 72 2.81 19.75 -19.38
CA ALA A 72 1.44 19.34 -19.72
C ALA A 72 0.96 18.14 -18.87
N ALA A 73 1.83 17.17 -18.60
CA ALA A 73 1.51 16.02 -17.76
C ALA A 73 1.32 16.44 -16.29
N ILE A 74 2.14 17.37 -15.78
CA ILE A 74 1.99 17.95 -14.43
C ILE A 74 0.62 18.62 -14.29
N ALA A 75 0.21 19.43 -15.28
CA ALA A 75 -1.08 20.10 -15.28
C ALA A 75 -2.26 19.11 -15.25
N GLN A 76 -2.19 18.04 -16.04
CA GLN A 76 -3.22 16.99 -16.07
C GLN A 76 -3.22 16.12 -14.80
N LEU A 77 -2.06 15.80 -14.23
CA LEU A 77 -1.95 15.09 -12.95
C LEU A 77 -2.57 15.91 -11.82
N GLY A 78 -2.29 17.21 -11.76
CA GLY A 78 -2.91 18.13 -10.77
C GLY A 78 -4.42 18.29 -10.96
N ALA A 79 -4.91 18.35 -12.21
CA ALA A 79 -6.34 18.36 -12.49
C ALA A 79 -7.02 17.04 -12.06
N SER A 80 -6.41 15.91 -12.41
CA SER A 80 -6.85 14.57 -11.98
C SER A 80 -6.87 14.43 -10.45
N GLN A 81 -5.91 15.02 -9.74
CA GLN A 81 -5.83 14.95 -8.28
C GLN A 81 -6.97 15.72 -7.61
N ARG A 82 -7.29 16.94 -8.09
CA ARG A 82 -8.44 17.72 -7.60
C ARG A 82 -9.76 17.02 -7.87
N ALA A 83 -9.96 16.52 -9.10
CA ALA A 83 -11.17 15.77 -9.45
C ALA A 83 -11.32 14.48 -8.61
N TRP A 84 -10.21 13.80 -8.32
CA TRP A 84 -10.20 12.64 -7.44
C TRP A 84 -10.59 12.97 -5.99
N GLN A 85 -10.16 14.13 -5.45
CA GLN A 85 -10.59 14.57 -4.11
C GLN A 85 -12.11 14.77 -4.07
N THR A 86 -12.68 15.47 -5.04
CA THR A 86 -14.15 15.62 -5.17
C THR A 86 -14.87 14.27 -5.27
N TYR A 87 -14.32 13.32 -6.04
CA TYR A 87 -14.86 11.96 -6.13
C TYR A 87 -14.81 11.23 -4.79
N ARG A 88 -13.67 11.24 -4.09
CA ARG A 88 -13.49 10.61 -2.77
C ARG A 88 -14.52 11.12 -1.78
N ASP A 89 -14.69 12.44 -1.71
CA ASP A 89 -15.57 13.06 -0.75
C ASP A 89 -17.04 12.75 -1.08
N ALA A 90 -17.44 12.78 -2.36
CA ALA A 90 -18.79 12.40 -2.79
C ALA A 90 -19.10 10.91 -2.53
N GLU A 91 -18.20 9.99 -2.90
CA GLU A 91 -18.33 8.54 -2.69
C GLU A 91 -18.44 8.22 -1.19
N CYS A 92 -17.55 8.78 -0.36
CA CYS A 92 -17.55 8.46 1.06
C CYS A 92 -18.66 9.15 1.86
N ASN A 93 -19.20 10.28 1.37
CA ASN A 93 -20.47 10.83 1.86
C ASN A 93 -21.66 9.93 1.49
N ALA A 94 -21.68 9.32 0.30
CA ALA A 94 -22.70 8.32 -0.04
C ALA A 94 -22.61 7.07 0.85
N ILE A 95 -21.40 6.67 1.27
CA ILE A 95 -21.20 5.65 2.30
C ILE A 95 -21.73 6.12 3.66
N PHE A 96 -21.46 7.36 4.09
CA PHE A 96 -22.00 7.91 5.34
C PHE A 96 -23.54 7.83 5.38
N GLU A 97 -24.21 8.31 4.31
CA GLU A 97 -25.68 8.29 4.19
C GLU A 97 -26.25 6.86 4.13
N ARG A 98 -25.57 5.93 3.45
CA ARG A 98 -25.96 4.51 3.43
C ARG A 98 -26.01 3.90 4.84
N TRP A 99 -25.18 4.39 5.75
CA TRP A 99 -25.11 3.91 7.13
C TRP A 99 -25.82 4.83 8.14
N LYS A 100 -26.64 5.79 7.69
CA LYS A 100 -27.22 6.87 8.53
C LYS A 100 -27.90 6.42 9.84
N ASP A 101 -28.50 5.23 9.85
CA ASP A 101 -29.25 4.66 10.99
C ASP A 101 -28.37 3.81 11.94
N ALA A 102 -27.09 3.66 11.64
CA ALA A 102 -26.12 2.90 12.44
C ALA A 102 -25.15 3.84 13.18
N SER A 103 -24.82 3.50 14.42
CA SER A 103 -23.82 4.24 15.22
C SER A 103 -22.44 4.31 14.57
N VAL A 104 -22.07 3.28 13.81
CA VAL A 104 -20.76 3.15 13.13
C VAL A 104 -20.61 3.97 11.84
N ARG A 105 -21.59 4.82 11.48
CA ARG A 105 -21.60 5.55 10.19
C ARG A 105 -20.35 6.39 9.92
N GLY A 106 -19.77 7.02 10.96
CA GLY A 106 -18.54 7.81 10.84
C GLY A 106 -17.36 6.91 10.50
N ALA A 107 -17.13 5.88 11.30
CA ALA A 107 -16.13 4.84 11.04
C ALA A 107 -16.24 4.23 9.61
N MET A 108 -17.46 3.99 9.11
CA MET A 108 -17.66 3.48 7.75
C MET A 108 -17.26 4.49 6.65
N ALA A 109 -17.52 5.78 6.86
CA ALA A 109 -17.12 6.84 5.94
C ALA A 109 -15.60 7.06 5.94
N VAL A 110 -14.96 7.08 7.11
CA VAL A 110 -13.48 7.20 7.21
C VAL A 110 -12.80 5.95 6.63
N GLY A 111 -13.35 4.76 6.86
CA GLY A 111 -12.90 3.52 6.21
C GLY A 111 -12.99 3.56 4.68
N CYS A 112 -14.01 4.22 4.13
CA CYS A 112 -14.08 4.53 2.70
C CYS A 112 -12.93 5.46 2.27
N GLN A 113 -12.71 6.57 2.98
CA GLN A 113 -11.69 7.56 2.65
C GLN A 113 -10.29 6.93 2.64
N ILE A 114 -9.94 6.10 3.64
CA ILE A 114 -8.68 5.36 3.70
C ILE A 114 -8.50 4.48 2.45
N ARG A 115 -9.52 3.68 2.10
CA ARG A 115 -9.46 2.73 0.98
C ARG A 115 -9.33 3.44 -0.37
N VAL A 116 -10.10 4.51 -0.59
CA VAL A 116 -10.03 5.31 -1.83
C VAL A 116 -8.70 6.06 -1.94
N THR A 117 -8.14 6.52 -0.81
CA THR A 117 -6.82 7.15 -0.74
C THR A 117 -5.70 6.17 -1.09
N LYS A 118 -5.67 4.98 -0.48
CA LYS A 118 -4.70 3.91 -0.84
C LYS A 118 -4.79 3.50 -2.31
N ALA A 119 -6.00 3.36 -2.84
CA ALA A 119 -6.22 3.07 -4.26
C ALA A 119 -5.65 4.17 -5.18
N ARG A 120 -5.78 5.45 -4.80
CA ARG A 120 -5.17 6.57 -5.53
C ARG A 120 -3.64 6.53 -5.48
N THR A 121 -3.05 6.24 -4.32
CA THR A 121 -1.59 6.07 -4.17
C THR A 121 -1.07 4.99 -5.14
N MET A 122 -1.73 3.83 -5.22
CA MET A 122 -1.39 2.76 -6.16
C MET A 122 -1.52 3.19 -7.63
N ILE A 123 -2.57 3.93 -7.99
CA ILE A 123 -2.75 4.48 -9.34
C ILE A 123 -1.62 5.45 -9.69
N ILE A 124 -1.21 6.33 -8.76
CA ILE A 124 -0.11 7.27 -8.98
C ILE A 124 1.21 6.51 -9.15
N TRP A 125 1.51 5.55 -8.28
CA TRP A 125 2.72 4.72 -8.37
C TRP A 125 2.85 4.05 -9.74
N ARG A 126 1.81 3.30 -10.16
CA ARG A 126 1.80 2.54 -11.41
C ARG A 126 1.85 3.43 -12.66
N ASN A 127 1.26 4.61 -12.62
CA ASN A 127 1.16 5.47 -13.81
C ASN A 127 2.36 6.42 -13.96
N TRP A 128 3.06 6.77 -12.87
CA TRP A 128 4.08 7.83 -12.89
C TRP A 128 5.43 7.47 -12.28
N LEU A 129 5.53 6.40 -11.47
CA LEU A 129 6.75 6.04 -10.73
C LEU A 129 7.37 4.70 -11.13
N THR A 130 6.68 3.89 -11.95
CA THR A 130 7.22 2.66 -12.55
C THR A 130 7.63 2.90 -14.01
N THR A 131 8.76 2.34 -14.44
CA THR A 131 9.21 2.38 -15.85
C THR A 131 9.04 1.02 -16.53
N ALA A 132 8.98 1.01 -17.86
CA ALA A 132 8.90 -0.21 -18.66
C ALA A 132 10.28 -0.85 -18.94
N ASP A 133 11.36 -0.11 -18.73
CA ASP A 133 12.74 -0.46 -19.13
C ASP A 133 13.50 -1.31 -18.09
N LYS A 134 12.79 -1.92 -17.14
CA LYS A 134 13.32 -2.68 -15.99
C LYS A 134 14.13 -1.86 -14.98
N SER A 135 14.19 -0.53 -15.08
CA SER A 135 14.77 0.30 -14.02
C SER A 135 13.95 0.14 -12.71
N PRO A 136 14.59 0.23 -11.54
CA PRO A 136 13.86 0.26 -10.27
C PRO A 136 12.88 1.44 -10.22
N PRO A 137 11.66 1.25 -9.67
CA PRO A 137 10.70 2.35 -9.53
C PRO A 137 11.19 3.38 -8.52
N LEU A 138 10.80 4.65 -8.71
CA LEU A 138 11.28 5.77 -7.87
C LEU A 138 10.87 5.64 -6.40
N LEU A 139 9.73 4.99 -6.14
CA LEU A 139 9.29 4.54 -4.83
C LEU A 139 8.92 3.06 -4.93
N THR A 140 9.02 2.34 -3.80
CA THR A 140 8.45 1.00 -3.65
C THR A 140 6.94 1.01 -3.94
N ARG A 141 6.34 -0.16 -4.17
CA ARG A 141 4.88 -0.27 -4.24
C ARG A 141 4.29 0.10 -2.86
N PRO A 142 3.13 0.79 -2.77
CA PRO A 142 2.53 1.20 -1.49
C PRO A 142 2.34 0.06 -0.49
N GLU A 143 1.96 -1.13 -0.97
CA GLU A 143 1.72 -2.32 -0.14
C GLU A 143 3.02 -2.99 0.37
N ASP A 144 4.18 -2.63 -0.20
CA ASP A 144 5.49 -3.17 0.17
C ASP A 144 6.23 -2.26 1.18
N GLY A 145 5.65 -1.11 1.55
CA GLY A 145 6.29 -0.05 2.32
C GLY A 145 5.52 0.45 3.55
N SER A 146 4.48 -0.29 3.97
CA SER A 146 3.65 -0.01 5.15
C SER A 146 4.12 -0.77 6.39
#